data_AF-A0A7T1HX25-F1
#
_entry.id   AF-A0A7T1HX25-F1
#
_cell.length_a   1.000
_cell.length_b   1.000
_cell.length_c   1.000
_cell.angle_alpha   90.00
_cell.angle_beta   90.00
_cell.angle_gamma   90.00
#
_symmetry.space_group_name_H-M   'P 1'
#
loop_
_entity.id
_entity.type
_entity.pdbx_description
1 polymer ?
#
loop_
_entity_poly.entity_id
_entity_poly.type
_entity_poly.pdbx_seq_one_letter_code
_entity_poly.pdbx_strand_id
1 'polypeptide(L)'
;MSGAIGCDESSVFHALVWRNISAPVKVCPNLRTGDLNPAEPRQPGPSQYALREADSPPDLSLDADYSSTAAGGADSAAASDAERSPQPSLRIPSEVAGLLRIAAFCLYGVFLTSVVPLFLPPRLLDPAWQLLVVNTLFSAAPFPLLATCCLLLGHAPDPNVPAASRLLRGRLRLASRLASIGFVLLIPLQASALWRIGLLAEVPANRLISTLSAVRAEIESSRTTEELNTALVKLPGNPKLPADFNLPIPDFQKVTIERLSQDLSNQKQQQSQRIRNRRLTDASNLVKNSVLGALLSVFFAAAAAVPIRTPSLPRLKAGQPFRTLREALEKRRSKRDHLEKLRRHARQQQRRSNLITGILQWIETGQSQRRRKAHARQLENQRRQQGKAGQPRRDGDRSR
;
A
#
# COMPACT_ATOMS: atom_id res chain seq x y z
N MET A 1 2.65 47.22 -1.21
CA MET A 1 1.86 46.01 -1.49
C MET A 1 2.85 44.86 -1.60
N SER A 2 3.06 44.15 -0.49
CA SER A 2 4.02 43.05 -0.38
C SER A 2 3.36 41.74 -0.82
N GLY A 3 3.94 41.08 -1.83
CA GLY A 3 3.58 39.71 -2.22
C GLY A 3 4.65 38.73 -1.73
N ALA A 4 4.31 37.93 -0.73
CA ALA A 4 5.13 36.82 -0.27
C ALA A 4 4.87 35.60 -1.16
N ILE A 5 5.92 35.08 -1.80
CA ILE A 5 5.91 33.83 -2.55
C ILE A 5 6.25 32.72 -1.54
N GLY A 6 5.26 31.90 -1.19
CA GLY A 6 5.45 30.70 -0.38
C GLY A 6 6.08 29.61 -1.23
N CYS A 7 7.32 29.22 -0.89
CA CYS A 7 7.95 28.01 -1.41
C CYS A 7 7.36 26.79 -0.68
N ASP A 8 6.75 25.90 -1.46
CA ASP A 8 6.10 24.67 -1.01
C ASP A 8 7.17 23.57 -0.79
N GLU A 9 7.47 23.26 0.47
CA GLU A 9 8.45 22.23 0.88
C GLU A 9 8.01 20.80 0.52
N SER A 10 6.79 20.60 0.04
CA SER A 10 6.26 19.28 -0.33
C SER A 10 6.90 18.67 -1.58
N SER A 11 7.60 19.46 -2.41
CA SER A 11 8.21 18.98 -3.66
C SER A 11 9.59 18.32 -3.48
N VAL A 12 10.32 18.64 -2.41
CA VAL A 12 11.70 18.16 -2.24
C VAL A 12 11.76 16.71 -1.73
N PHE A 13 10.76 16.29 -0.94
CA PHE A 13 10.72 14.92 -0.41
C PHE A 13 10.35 13.86 -1.47
N HIS A 14 9.61 14.23 -2.52
CA HIS A 14 9.26 13.31 -3.61
C HIS A 14 10.45 13.04 -4.56
N ALA A 15 11.41 13.98 -4.65
CA ALA A 15 12.55 13.87 -5.56
C ALA A 15 13.69 12.96 -5.05
N LEU A 16 13.82 12.77 -3.73
CA LEU A 16 14.91 11.98 -3.15
C LEU A 16 14.60 10.47 -3.05
N VAL A 17 13.33 10.07 -2.95
CA VAL A 17 12.96 8.65 -2.81
C VAL A 17 12.92 7.91 -4.16
N TRP A 18 12.66 8.62 -5.27
CA TRP A 18 12.60 8.00 -6.60
C TRP A 18 13.93 7.95 -7.36
N ARG A 19 14.97 8.66 -6.89
CA ARG A 19 16.24 8.75 -7.63
C ARG A 19 17.10 7.47 -7.57
N ASN A 20 16.74 6.48 -6.76
CA ASN A 20 17.57 5.28 -6.55
C ASN A 20 16.99 3.98 -7.16
N ILE A 21 15.80 3.99 -7.77
CA ILE A 21 15.15 2.75 -8.30
C ILE A 21 14.92 2.82 -9.82
N SER A 22 15.25 3.94 -10.48
CA SER A 22 15.12 4.04 -11.94
C SER A 22 16.22 4.93 -12.50
N ALA A 23 17.44 4.39 -12.58
CA ALA A 23 18.42 4.93 -13.50
C ALA A 23 17.95 4.56 -14.92
N PRO A 24 17.53 5.51 -15.77
CA PRO A 24 17.32 5.21 -17.18
C PRO A 24 18.67 4.84 -17.78
N VAL A 25 18.75 3.64 -18.38
CA VAL A 25 19.79 3.34 -19.36
C VAL A 25 19.70 4.43 -20.43
N LYS A 26 20.68 5.34 -20.44
CA LYS A 26 20.87 6.29 -21.54
C LYS A 26 21.12 5.47 -22.80
N VAL A 27 20.06 5.22 -23.57
CA VAL A 27 20.18 4.79 -24.95
C VAL A 27 20.62 6.02 -25.74
N CYS A 28 21.91 6.09 -26.07
CA CYS A 28 22.46 7.12 -26.93
C CYS A 28 21.76 7.06 -28.31
N PRO A 29 21.23 8.18 -28.83
CA PRO A 29 20.71 8.21 -30.18
C PRO A 29 21.86 8.27 -31.19
N ASN A 30 21.92 7.27 -32.06
CA ASN A 30 22.50 7.26 -33.41
C ASN A 30 23.64 8.26 -33.69
N LEU A 31 24.88 7.82 -33.47
CA LEU A 31 26.02 8.26 -34.25
C LEU A 31 26.03 7.48 -35.56
N ARG A 32 25.71 8.18 -36.64
CA ARG A 32 25.84 7.76 -38.03
C ARG A 32 27.34 7.78 -38.38
N THR A 33 28.03 6.67 -38.19
CA THR A 33 29.35 6.43 -38.79
C THR A 33 29.14 5.75 -40.14
N GLY A 34 29.42 6.50 -41.20
CA GLY A 34 29.65 5.96 -42.52
C GLY A 34 30.90 5.08 -42.53
N ASP A 35 30.93 4.21 -43.53
CA ASP A 35 32.09 3.61 -44.18
C ASP A 35 33.27 3.28 -43.26
N LEU A 36 33.32 2.02 -42.82
CA LEU A 36 34.56 1.25 -42.71
C LEU A 36 34.18 -0.22 -42.56
N ASN A 37 34.53 -0.97 -43.58
CA ASN A 37 34.47 -2.42 -43.67
C ASN A 37 35.72 -3.01 -42.97
N PRO A 38 35.60 -3.81 -41.90
CA PRO A 38 36.68 -4.67 -41.46
C PRO A 38 36.30 -6.14 -41.63
N ALA A 39 37.17 -6.82 -42.36
CA ALA A 39 37.34 -8.26 -42.52
C ALA A 39 36.59 -9.18 -41.53
N GLU A 40 35.86 -10.13 -42.13
CA GLU A 40 35.39 -11.40 -41.57
C GLU A 40 36.44 -12.10 -40.68
N PRO A 41 36.10 -12.43 -39.42
CA PRO A 41 36.77 -13.50 -38.70
C PRO A 41 36.07 -14.84 -38.97
N ARG A 42 36.86 -15.79 -39.47
CA ARG A 42 36.52 -17.20 -39.70
C ARG A 42 35.82 -17.84 -38.51
N GLN A 43 34.73 -18.56 -38.78
CA GLN A 43 34.03 -19.46 -37.86
C GLN A 43 34.95 -20.60 -37.38
N PRO A 44 35.01 -20.90 -36.07
CA PRO A 44 35.42 -22.21 -35.60
C PRO A 44 34.24 -23.20 -35.68
N GLY A 45 34.52 -24.38 -36.24
CA GLY A 45 33.54 -25.43 -36.56
C GLY A 45 32.87 -26.09 -35.35
N PRO A 46 31.86 -26.94 -35.62
CA PRO A 46 31.05 -27.59 -34.60
C PRO A 46 31.85 -28.69 -33.89
N SER A 47 32.17 -28.47 -32.62
CA SER A 47 32.67 -29.51 -31.72
C SER A 47 31.56 -30.51 -31.42
N GLN A 48 31.76 -31.72 -31.94
CA GLN A 48 31.05 -32.95 -31.62
C GLN A 48 31.13 -33.21 -30.11
N TYR A 49 29.98 -33.19 -29.42
CA TYR A 49 29.85 -33.87 -28.14
C TYR A 49 29.25 -35.24 -28.43
N ALA A 50 30.16 -36.21 -28.45
CA ALA A 50 29.91 -37.63 -28.59
C ALA A 50 29.06 -38.15 -27.42
N LEU A 51 28.12 -39.01 -27.80
CA LEU A 51 27.49 -40.04 -27.00
C LEU A 51 28.44 -40.63 -25.95
N ARG A 52 28.03 -40.58 -24.68
CA ARG A 52 28.52 -41.50 -23.65
C ARG A 52 27.34 -42.25 -23.06
N GLU A 53 27.07 -43.34 -23.75
CA GLU A 53 26.30 -44.50 -23.34
C GLU A 53 27.08 -45.20 -22.21
N ALA A 54 26.46 -45.39 -21.05
CA ALA A 54 27.00 -46.20 -19.97
C ALA A 54 25.85 -46.68 -19.05
N ASP A 55 25.57 -47.97 -19.18
CA ASP A 55 25.34 -48.94 -18.11
C ASP A 55 24.09 -48.84 -17.19
N SER A 56 23.17 -49.79 -17.45
CA SER A 56 22.47 -50.68 -16.48
C SER A 56 23.20 -50.89 -15.13
N PRO A 57 22.54 -51.23 -13.99
CA PRO A 57 21.59 -52.36 -13.85
C PRO A 57 20.57 -52.19 -12.68
N PRO A 58 20.03 -53.24 -12.03
CA PRO A 58 19.42 -54.49 -12.49
C PRO A 58 17.92 -54.62 -12.11
N ASP A 59 17.29 -55.64 -12.67
CA ASP A 59 16.01 -56.21 -12.24
C ASP A 59 15.97 -56.50 -10.72
N LEU A 60 14.90 -56.02 -10.08
CA LEU A 60 14.45 -56.49 -8.77
C LEU A 60 13.04 -57.05 -8.95
N SER A 61 13.00 -58.29 -9.42
CA SER A 61 11.90 -59.22 -9.19
C SER A 61 11.79 -59.49 -7.69
N LEU A 62 10.70 -59.04 -7.07
CA LEU A 62 10.30 -59.50 -5.74
C LEU A 62 8.93 -60.14 -5.85
N ASP A 63 8.95 -61.40 -6.30
CA ASP A 63 7.94 -62.38 -5.94
C ASP A 63 8.12 -62.69 -4.44
N ALA A 64 7.09 -62.45 -3.65
CA ALA A 64 6.93 -63.09 -2.36
C ALA A 64 5.45 -63.18 -2.03
N ASP A 65 4.93 -64.37 -2.27
CA ASP A 65 3.73 -64.92 -1.66
C ASP A 65 3.60 -64.51 -0.19
N TYR A 66 2.43 -63.99 0.17
CA TYR A 66 1.96 -64.05 1.56
C TYR A 66 0.47 -64.36 1.62
N SER A 67 0.15 -65.58 1.22
CA SER A 67 -1.07 -66.28 1.64
C SER A 67 -0.71 -67.09 2.88
N SER A 68 -1.11 -66.66 4.09
CA SER A 68 -1.22 -67.58 5.22
C SER A 68 -2.21 -67.08 6.27
N THR A 69 -3.36 -67.73 6.24
CA THR A 69 -4.30 -67.95 7.33
C THR A 69 -3.62 -68.37 8.64
N ALA A 70 -3.95 -67.71 9.76
CA ALA A 70 -4.08 -68.37 11.06
C ALA A 70 -4.94 -67.54 12.00
N ALA A 71 -6.06 -68.14 12.40
CA ALA A 71 -6.83 -67.77 13.56
C ALA A 71 -6.03 -67.99 14.85
N GLY A 72 -6.32 -67.19 15.87
CA GLY A 72 -6.01 -67.52 17.27
C GLY A 72 -4.90 -66.66 17.89
N GLY A 73 -5.27 -65.87 18.90
CA GLY A 73 -4.30 -65.18 19.74
C GLY A 73 -4.86 -63.92 20.40
N ALA A 74 -5.88 -64.09 21.26
CA ALA A 74 -6.00 -63.19 22.39
C ALA A 74 -4.72 -63.33 23.24
N ASP A 75 -4.26 -62.24 23.84
CA ASP A 75 -3.10 -62.15 24.76
C ASP A 75 -1.74 -61.73 24.12
N SER A 76 -1.63 -60.47 23.67
CA SER A 76 -0.32 -59.80 23.49
C SER A 76 -0.35 -58.30 23.81
N ALA A 77 -1.12 -57.90 24.82
CA ALA A 77 -1.28 -56.49 25.23
C ALA A 77 -0.12 -55.92 26.08
N ALA A 78 1.04 -56.58 26.19
CA ALA A 78 2.06 -56.22 27.18
C ALA A 78 3.50 -56.01 26.67
N ALA A 79 3.76 -56.06 25.36
CA ALA A 79 5.15 -56.07 24.84
C ALA A 79 5.46 -55.02 23.75
N SER A 80 4.66 -53.95 23.61
CA SER A 80 4.88 -52.89 22.60
C SER A 80 5.38 -51.55 23.17
N ASP A 81 5.73 -51.48 24.45
CA ASP A 81 6.13 -50.23 25.13
C ASP A 81 7.64 -49.90 25.10
N ALA A 82 8.51 -50.75 24.55
CA ALA A 82 9.95 -50.65 24.79
C ALA A 82 10.80 -49.89 23.74
N GLU A 83 10.28 -49.56 22.55
CA GLU A 83 11.09 -48.93 21.49
C GLU A 83 10.51 -47.63 20.92
N ARG A 84 9.84 -46.83 21.76
CA ARG A 84 9.61 -45.42 21.43
C ARG A 84 10.91 -44.64 21.58
N SER A 85 11.79 -44.81 20.60
CA SER A 85 13.00 -44.01 20.45
C SER A 85 12.66 -42.54 20.66
N PRO A 86 13.34 -41.82 21.58
CA PRO A 86 13.06 -40.43 21.87
C PRO A 86 13.26 -39.62 20.60
N GLN A 87 12.16 -39.28 19.94
CA GLN A 87 12.15 -38.40 18.78
C GLN A 87 12.91 -37.13 19.17
N PRO A 88 14.01 -36.78 18.50
CA PRO A 88 14.77 -35.60 18.82
C PRO A 88 13.87 -34.38 18.59
N SER A 89 13.32 -33.84 19.66
CA SER A 89 12.55 -32.60 19.59
C SER A 89 13.54 -31.50 19.18
N LEU A 90 13.48 -31.08 17.91
CA LEU A 90 14.28 -29.99 17.39
C LEU A 90 13.90 -28.70 18.15
N ARG A 91 14.58 -28.44 19.27
CA ARG A 91 14.35 -27.26 20.09
C ARG A 91 15.08 -26.10 19.45
N ILE A 92 14.33 -25.22 18.78
CA ILE A 92 14.85 -23.96 18.28
C ILE A 92 15.21 -23.10 19.53
N PRO A 93 16.45 -22.60 19.65
CA PRO A 93 16.82 -21.74 20.77
C PRO A 93 15.94 -20.49 20.79
N SER A 94 15.57 -20.04 21.98
CA SER A 94 14.65 -18.91 22.20
C SER A 94 15.13 -17.60 21.56
N GLU A 95 16.45 -17.42 21.45
CA GLU A 95 17.09 -16.28 20.78
C GLU A 95 16.76 -16.25 19.28
N VAL A 96 16.88 -17.39 18.61
CA VAL A 96 16.57 -17.52 17.18
C VAL A 96 15.08 -17.29 16.94
N ALA A 97 14.21 -17.79 17.83
CA ALA A 97 12.77 -17.51 17.74
C ALA A 97 12.44 -16.01 17.87
N GLY A 98 13.20 -15.26 18.69
CA GLY A 98 13.11 -13.81 18.80
C GLY A 98 13.48 -13.10 17.50
N LEU A 99 14.63 -13.46 16.92
CA LEU A 99 15.12 -12.91 15.66
C LEU A 99 14.14 -13.19 14.50
N LEU A 100 13.57 -14.40 14.42
CA LEU A 100 12.58 -14.74 13.39
C LEU A 100 11.32 -13.88 13.48
N ARG A 101 10.88 -13.51 14.69
CA ARG A 101 9.72 -12.61 14.87
C ARG A 101 10.05 -11.20 14.40
N ILE A 102 11.21 -10.67 14.76
CA ILE A 102 11.66 -9.34 14.33
C ILE A 102 11.78 -9.31 12.81
N ALA A 103 12.42 -10.31 12.21
CA ALA A 103 12.53 -10.46 10.77
C ALA A 103 11.16 -10.47 10.10
N ALA A 104 10.19 -11.22 10.63
CA ALA A 104 8.82 -11.23 10.12
C ALA A 104 8.16 -9.83 10.15
N PHE A 105 8.32 -9.07 11.23
CA PHE A 105 7.80 -7.71 11.31
C PHE A 105 8.49 -6.77 10.32
N CYS A 106 9.80 -6.87 10.14
CA CYS A 106 10.53 -6.11 9.12
C CYS A 106 10.03 -6.43 7.70
N LEU A 107 9.85 -7.71 7.37
CA LEU A 107 9.32 -8.17 6.08
C LEU A 107 7.91 -7.62 5.81
N TYR A 108 7.02 -7.65 6.82
CA TYR A 108 5.70 -7.00 6.69
C TYR A 108 5.83 -5.48 6.53
N GLY A 109 6.76 -4.83 7.24
CA GLY A 109 7.03 -3.41 7.10
C GLY A 109 7.40 -3.03 5.67
N VAL A 110 8.34 -3.78 5.06
CA VAL A 110 8.75 -3.60 3.66
C VAL A 110 7.56 -3.78 2.71
N PHE A 111 6.74 -4.80 2.93
CA PHE A 111 5.52 -5.01 2.15
C PHE A 111 4.57 -3.81 2.25
N LEU A 112 4.31 -3.30 3.46
CA LEU A 112 3.45 -2.14 3.67
C LEU A 112 4.02 -0.89 2.98
N THR A 113 5.31 -0.61 3.12
CA THR A 113 5.93 0.58 2.50
C THR A 113 5.88 0.53 0.98
N SER A 114 5.91 -0.66 0.39
CA SER A 114 5.80 -0.83 -1.07
C SER A 114 4.37 -0.67 -1.56
N VAL A 115 3.38 -1.12 -0.78
CA VAL A 115 1.98 -1.21 -1.22
C VAL A 115 1.16 0.03 -0.86
N VAL A 116 1.39 0.64 0.30
CA VAL A 116 0.62 1.81 0.79
C VAL A 116 0.66 3.01 -0.16
N PRO A 117 1.81 3.41 -0.74
CA PRO A 117 1.88 4.56 -1.65
C PRO A 117 1.00 4.41 -2.89
N LEU A 118 0.75 3.17 -3.36
CA LEU A 118 -0.07 2.94 -4.55
C LEU A 118 -1.54 3.28 -4.34
N PHE A 119 -2.01 3.26 -3.09
CA PHE A 119 -3.38 3.60 -2.76
C PHE A 119 -3.61 5.12 -2.72
N LEU A 120 -2.57 5.95 -2.89
CA LEU A 120 -2.66 7.41 -2.90
C LEU A 120 -2.14 7.99 -4.22
N PRO A 121 -2.98 8.64 -5.05
CA PRO A 121 -4.43 8.80 -4.99
C PRO A 121 -5.20 7.58 -5.53
N PRO A 122 -6.34 7.18 -4.94
CA PRO A 122 -7.09 6.00 -5.39
C PRO A 122 -7.80 6.27 -6.72
N ARG A 123 -7.29 5.69 -7.81
CA ARG A 123 -7.89 5.77 -9.16
C ARG A 123 -8.57 4.45 -9.55
N LEU A 124 -9.56 4.05 -8.74
CA LEU A 124 -10.25 2.75 -8.88
C LEU A 124 -10.90 2.53 -10.26
N LEU A 125 -11.19 3.58 -11.03
CA LEU A 125 -11.78 3.49 -12.36
C LEU A 125 -10.76 3.46 -13.51
N ASP A 126 -9.51 3.81 -13.23
CA ASP A 126 -8.44 3.83 -14.23
C ASP A 126 -7.86 2.41 -14.36
N PRO A 127 -8.02 1.74 -15.52
CA PRO A 127 -7.52 0.39 -15.69
C PRO A 127 -5.99 0.30 -15.65
N ALA A 128 -5.27 1.39 -15.98
CA ALA A 128 -3.82 1.43 -15.86
C ALA A 128 -3.38 1.40 -14.39
N TRP A 129 -4.09 2.15 -13.53
CA TRP A 129 -3.87 2.13 -12.08
C TRP A 129 -4.18 0.74 -11.50
N GLN A 130 -5.30 0.12 -11.91
CA GLN A 130 -5.64 -1.23 -11.47
C GLN A 130 -4.52 -2.22 -11.79
N LEU A 131 -4.02 -2.24 -13.03
CA LEU A 131 -2.93 -3.15 -13.41
C LEU A 131 -1.63 -2.90 -12.62
N LEU A 132 -1.29 -1.64 -12.40
CA LEU A 132 -0.12 -1.25 -11.62
C LEU A 132 -0.23 -1.76 -10.18
N VAL A 133 -1.39 -1.56 -9.54
CA VAL A 133 -1.68 -2.09 -8.19
C VAL A 133 -1.55 -3.59 -8.15
N VAL A 134 -2.17 -4.29 -9.10
CA VAL A 134 -2.12 -5.75 -9.09
C VAL A 134 -0.69 -6.27 -9.31
N ASN A 135 0.04 -5.72 -10.28
CA ASN A 135 1.42 -6.12 -10.55
C ASN A 135 2.34 -5.88 -9.35
N THR A 136 2.13 -4.77 -8.65
CA THR A 136 2.91 -4.43 -7.44
C THR A 136 2.56 -5.35 -6.28
N LEU A 137 1.28 -5.68 -6.11
CA LEU A 137 0.86 -6.61 -5.07
C LEU A 137 1.41 -8.02 -5.29
N PHE A 138 1.46 -8.49 -6.55
CA PHE A 138 2.06 -9.78 -6.91
C PHE A 138 3.58 -9.82 -6.72
N SER A 139 4.29 -8.78 -7.18
CA SER A 139 5.75 -8.70 -6.98
C SER A 139 6.14 -8.57 -5.51
N ALA A 140 5.28 -7.93 -4.69
CA ALA A 140 5.49 -7.82 -3.25
C ALA A 140 4.95 -9.01 -2.44
N ALA A 141 4.17 -9.92 -3.03
CA ALA A 141 3.55 -11.05 -2.34
C ALA A 141 4.53 -12.04 -1.65
N PRO A 142 5.77 -12.26 -2.13
CA PRO A 142 6.73 -13.12 -1.41
C PRO A 142 7.08 -12.62 -0.01
N PHE A 143 7.09 -11.30 0.22
CA PHE A 143 7.44 -10.71 1.52
C PHE A 143 6.49 -11.12 2.66
N PRO A 144 5.15 -10.94 2.55
CA PRO A 144 4.22 -11.37 3.60
C PRO A 144 4.18 -12.90 3.74
N LEU A 145 4.47 -13.67 2.68
CA LEU A 145 4.61 -15.13 2.79
C LEU A 145 5.80 -15.52 3.67
N LEU A 146 6.98 -15.01 3.34
CA LEU A 146 8.20 -15.23 4.12
C LEU A 146 8.01 -14.76 5.56
N ALA A 147 7.40 -13.59 5.75
CA ALA A 147 7.05 -13.09 7.08
C ALA A 147 6.16 -14.07 7.85
N THR A 148 5.13 -14.62 7.19
CA THR A 148 4.22 -15.60 7.80
C THR A 148 4.97 -16.89 8.17
N CYS A 149 5.86 -17.38 7.29
CA CYS A 149 6.71 -18.55 7.56
C CYS A 149 7.65 -18.33 8.74
N CYS A 150 8.36 -17.20 8.78
CA CYS A 150 9.24 -16.82 9.89
C CYS A 150 8.45 -16.70 11.19
N LEU A 151 7.25 -16.13 11.14
CA LEU A 151 6.39 -15.99 12.30
C LEU A 151 5.86 -17.34 12.80
N LEU A 152 5.50 -18.26 11.89
CA LEU A 152 5.09 -19.63 12.21
C LEU A 152 6.23 -20.42 12.87
N LEU A 153 7.45 -20.35 12.32
CA LEU A 153 8.63 -20.98 12.92
C LEU A 153 8.98 -20.36 14.28
N GLY A 154 8.94 -19.03 14.39
CA GLY A 154 9.18 -18.31 15.64
C GLY A 154 8.07 -18.47 16.70
N HIS A 155 6.95 -19.08 16.33
CA HIS A 155 5.84 -19.47 17.22
C HIS A 155 5.70 -20.99 17.36
N ALA A 156 6.76 -21.75 17.01
CA ALA A 156 6.87 -23.15 17.40
C ALA A 156 6.45 -23.30 18.88
N PRO A 157 5.66 -24.34 19.21
CA PRO A 157 4.80 -24.38 20.40
C PRO A 157 5.61 -24.37 21.70
N ASP A 158 5.96 -23.17 22.14
CA ASP A 158 6.46 -22.95 23.48
C ASP A 158 5.24 -22.92 24.43
N PRO A 159 5.18 -23.81 25.43
CA PRO A 159 4.07 -23.86 26.38
C PRO A 159 3.92 -22.57 27.20
N ASN A 160 4.96 -21.74 27.28
CA ASN A 160 4.99 -20.54 28.12
C ASN A 160 4.49 -19.26 27.42
N VAL A 161 3.95 -19.34 26.20
CA VAL A 161 3.62 -18.11 25.46
C VAL A 161 2.39 -17.39 26.08
N PRO A 162 2.51 -16.10 26.46
CA PRO A 162 1.45 -15.32 27.10
C PRO A 162 0.19 -15.19 26.23
N ALA A 163 -0.96 -14.95 26.89
CA ALA A 163 -2.29 -14.84 26.26
C ALA A 163 -2.37 -13.82 25.11
N ALA A 164 -1.51 -12.79 25.10
CA ALA A 164 -1.41 -11.82 24.00
C ALA A 164 -1.13 -12.48 22.64
N SER A 165 -0.38 -13.60 22.62
CA SER A 165 -0.11 -14.38 21.40
C SER A 165 -1.35 -15.05 20.82
N ARG A 166 -2.38 -15.33 21.64
CA ARG A 166 -3.64 -15.93 21.14
C ARG A 166 -4.45 -14.93 20.32
N LEU A 167 -4.49 -13.67 20.76
CA LEU A 167 -5.14 -12.58 20.02
C LEU A 167 -4.43 -12.31 18.69
N LEU A 168 -3.10 -12.24 18.71
CA LEU A 168 -2.31 -12.03 17.50
C LEU A 168 -2.55 -13.15 16.49
N ARG A 169 -2.56 -14.42 16.94
CA ARG A 169 -2.88 -15.59 16.11
C ARG A 169 -4.28 -15.51 15.49
N GLY A 170 -5.28 -15.07 16.25
CA GLY A 170 -6.64 -14.87 15.72
C GLY A 170 -6.68 -13.81 14.61
N ARG A 171 -5.96 -12.70 14.79
CA ARG A 171 -5.86 -11.63 13.78
C ARG A 171 -5.12 -12.10 12.53
N LEU A 172 -4.02 -12.84 12.68
CA LEU A 172 -3.28 -13.42 11.56
C LEU A 172 -4.15 -14.38 10.74
N ARG A 173 -4.91 -15.26 11.39
CA ARG A 173 -5.85 -16.14 10.68
C ARG A 173 -6.90 -15.37 9.89
N LEU A 174 -7.46 -14.31 10.48
CA LEU A 174 -8.43 -13.45 9.79
C LEU A 174 -7.77 -12.75 8.59
N ALA A 175 -6.56 -12.21 8.78
CA ALA A 175 -5.79 -11.55 7.72
C ALA A 175 -5.43 -12.53 6.58
N SER A 176 -4.99 -13.75 6.87
CA SER A 176 -4.69 -14.77 5.87
C SER A 176 -5.93 -15.19 5.08
N ARG A 177 -7.10 -15.29 5.73
CA ARG A 177 -8.38 -15.55 5.04
C ARG A 177 -8.77 -14.41 4.11
N LEU A 178 -8.70 -13.17 4.61
CA LEU A 178 -8.97 -11.98 3.80
C LEU A 178 -8.00 -11.87 2.61
N ALA A 179 -6.71 -12.16 2.83
CA ALA A 179 -5.71 -12.19 1.78
C ALA A 179 -6.00 -13.25 0.72
N SER A 180 -6.34 -14.49 1.14
CA SER A 180 -6.71 -15.57 0.22
C SER A 180 -7.92 -15.18 -0.66
N ILE A 181 -8.98 -14.64 -0.05
CA ILE A 181 -10.15 -14.13 -0.80
C ILE A 181 -9.74 -12.98 -1.73
N GLY A 182 -8.90 -12.06 -1.26
CA GLY A 182 -8.38 -10.95 -2.04
C GLY A 182 -7.64 -11.43 -3.30
N PHE A 183 -6.70 -12.37 -3.16
CA PHE A 183 -5.94 -12.94 -4.29
C PHE A 183 -6.82 -13.67 -5.30
N VAL A 184 -7.87 -14.36 -4.84
CA VAL A 184 -8.86 -14.95 -5.75
C VAL A 184 -9.63 -13.86 -6.51
N LEU A 185 -10.02 -12.79 -5.83
CA LEU A 185 -10.77 -11.68 -6.43
C LEU A 185 -9.91 -10.81 -7.37
N LEU A 186 -8.58 -10.85 -7.24
CA LEU A 186 -7.64 -10.15 -8.11
C LEU A 186 -7.64 -10.70 -9.54
N ILE A 187 -7.90 -12.00 -9.74
CA ILE A 187 -7.91 -12.64 -11.06
C ILE A 187 -9.01 -12.05 -11.98
N PRO A 188 -10.30 -12.01 -11.60
CA PRO A 188 -11.33 -11.40 -12.44
C PRO A 188 -11.13 -9.90 -12.61
N LEU A 189 -10.55 -9.23 -11.59
CA LEU A 189 -10.24 -7.80 -11.68
C LEU A 189 -9.19 -7.53 -12.77
N GLN A 190 -8.10 -8.30 -12.82
CA GLN A 190 -7.09 -8.21 -13.89
C GLN A 190 -7.69 -8.46 -15.27
N ALA A 191 -8.47 -9.54 -15.42
CA ALA A 191 -9.11 -9.87 -16.70
C ALA A 191 -10.00 -8.72 -17.20
N SER A 192 -10.79 -8.12 -16.30
CA SER A 192 -11.64 -6.97 -16.64
C SER A 192 -10.84 -5.73 -17.04
N ALA A 193 -9.70 -5.47 -16.38
CA ALA A 193 -8.83 -4.33 -16.69
C ALA A 193 -8.15 -4.49 -18.05
N LEU A 194 -7.63 -5.69 -18.36
CA LEU A 194 -7.04 -5.98 -19.68
C LEU A 194 -8.05 -5.81 -20.79
N TRP A 195 -9.27 -6.33 -20.58
CA TRP A 195 -10.35 -6.20 -21.57
C TRP A 195 -10.68 -4.73 -21.86
N ARG A 196 -10.80 -3.90 -20.81
CA ARG A 196 -11.05 -2.46 -20.94
C ARG A 196 -9.90 -1.74 -21.65
N ILE A 197 -8.64 -2.07 -21.35
CA ILE A 197 -7.49 -1.46 -22.02
C ILE A 197 -7.45 -1.81 -23.49
N GLY A 198 -7.81 -3.04 -23.87
CA GLY A 198 -7.96 -3.43 -25.27
C GLY A 198 -8.92 -2.52 -26.01
N LEU A 199 -10.11 -2.28 -25.43
CA LEU A 199 -11.13 -1.40 -26.00
C LEU A 199 -10.69 0.08 -26.02
N LEU A 200 -10.10 0.58 -24.93
CA LEU A 200 -9.67 1.98 -24.83
C LEU A 200 -8.48 2.30 -25.72
N ALA A 201 -7.58 1.35 -25.99
CA ALA A 201 -6.43 1.54 -26.87
C ALA A 201 -6.82 1.69 -28.35
N GLU A 202 -7.96 1.13 -28.75
CA GLU A 202 -8.46 1.22 -30.13
C GLU A 202 -9.04 2.60 -30.44
N VAL A 203 -9.60 3.32 -29.46
CA VAL A 203 -10.25 4.63 -29.65
C VAL A 203 -9.30 5.73 -30.17
N PRO A 204 -8.17 6.06 -29.49
CA PRO A 204 -7.31 7.15 -29.95
C PRO A 204 -6.63 6.82 -31.28
N ALA A 205 -6.33 5.54 -31.51
CA ALA A 205 -5.67 5.11 -32.72
C ALA A 205 -6.61 5.12 -33.94
N ASN A 206 -7.87 4.70 -33.76
CA ASN A 206 -8.90 4.85 -34.80
C ASN A 206 -9.19 6.33 -35.09
N ARG A 207 -9.17 7.20 -34.08
CA ARG A 207 -9.31 8.66 -34.30
C ARG A 207 -8.19 9.20 -35.17
N LEU A 208 -6.93 8.85 -34.89
CA LEU A 208 -5.79 9.30 -35.69
C LEU A 208 -5.88 8.81 -37.15
N ILE A 209 -6.19 7.53 -37.34
CA ILE A 209 -6.41 6.96 -38.69
C ILE A 209 -7.56 7.70 -39.40
N SER A 210 -8.68 7.96 -38.72
CA SER A 210 -9.82 8.68 -39.30
C SER A 210 -9.47 10.12 -39.69
N THR A 211 -8.66 10.81 -38.88
CA THR A 211 -8.20 12.18 -39.19
C THR A 211 -7.27 12.18 -40.40
N LEU A 212 -6.34 11.22 -40.50
CA LEU A 212 -5.46 11.11 -41.66
C LEU A 212 -6.23 10.77 -42.94
N SER A 213 -7.23 9.89 -42.87
CA SER A 213 -8.08 9.59 -44.03
C SER A 213 -8.93 10.77 -44.47
N ALA A 214 -9.43 11.57 -43.52
CA ALA A 214 -10.21 12.77 -43.83
C ALA A 214 -9.34 13.84 -44.50
N VAL A 215 -8.13 14.06 -43.98
CA VAL A 215 -7.18 15.01 -44.58
C VAL A 215 -6.74 14.56 -45.97
N ARG A 216 -6.52 13.25 -46.17
CA ARG A 216 -6.23 12.70 -47.50
C ARG A 216 -7.35 13.04 -48.50
N ALA A 217 -8.61 12.83 -48.12
CA ALA A 217 -9.75 13.14 -48.98
C ALA A 217 -9.86 14.65 -49.30
N GLU A 218 -9.48 15.51 -48.35
CA GLU A 218 -9.43 16.97 -48.54
C GLU A 218 -8.28 17.41 -49.47
N ILE A 219 -7.12 16.75 -49.38
CA ILE A 219 -6.01 16.97 -50.33
C ILE A 219 -6.41 16.53 -51.74
N GLU A 220 -7.10 15.38 -51.88
CA GLU A 220 -7.58 14.85 -53.16
C GLU A 220 -8.65 15.75 -53.81
N SER A 221 -9.44 16.50 -53.03
CA SER A 221 -10.46 17.41 -53.55
C SER A 221 -9.99 18.84 -53.78
N SER A 222 -8.83 19.23 -53.23
CA SER A 222 -8.28 20.58 -53.34
C SER A 222 -7.89 20.95 -54.78
N ARG A 223 -8.41 22.07 -55.29
CA ARG A 223 -8.09 22.60 -56.63
C ARG A 223 -7.15 23.79 -56.57
N THR A 224 -7.01 24.42 -55.41
CA THR A 224 -6.19 25.64 -55.21
C THR A 224 -5.08 25.41 -54.18
N THR A 225 -4.03 26.23 -54.24
CA THR A 225 -2.89 26.17 -53.30
C THR A 225 -3.28 26.57 -51.87
N GLU A 226 -4.24 27.49 -51.72
CA GLU A 226 -4.76 27.90 -50.41
C GLU A 226 -5.55 26.77 -49.73
N GLU A 227 -6.39 26.05 -50.49
CA GLU A 227 -7.10 24.85 -49.99
C GLU A 227 -6.11 23.78 -49.53
N LEU A 228 -5.06 23.53 -50.32
CA LEU A 228 -4.04 22.55 -50.00
C LEU A 228 -3.27 22.91 -48.72
N ASN A 229 -2.89 24.19 -48.55
CA ASN A 229 -2.22 24.66 -47.34
C ASN A 229 -3.13 24.52 -46.11
N THR A 230 -4.42 24.83 -46.27
CA THR A 230 -5.43 24.67 -45.21
C THR A 230 -5.58 23.20 -44.80
N ALA A 231 -5.56 22.28 -45.76
CA ALA A 231 -5.57 20.84 -45.49
C ALA A 231 -4.29 20.38 -44.77
N LEU A 232 -3.11 20.89 -45.16
CA LEU A 232 -1.83 20.55 -44.56
C LEU A 232 -1.70 21.02 -43.10
N VAL A 233 -2.28 22.17 -42.75
CA VAL A 233 -2.32 22.69 -41.38
C VAL A 233 -3.12 21.78 -40.43
N LYS A 234 -4.08 21.00 -40.96
CA LYS A 234 -4.87 20.04 -40.17
C LYS A 234 -4.09 18.77 -39.80
N LEU A 235 -2.93 18.49 -40.42
CA LEU A 235 -2.13 17.33 -40.04
C LEU A 235 -1.43 17.53 -38.69
N PRO A 236 -1.37 16.48 -37.86
CA PRO A 236 -0.54 16.49 -36.66
C PRO A 236 0.93 16.69 -37.06
N GLY A 237 1.55 17.77 -36.58
CA GLY A 237 2.93 18.17 -36.92
C GLY A 237 3.04 19.39 -37.82
N ASN A 238 1.92 19.86 -38.40
CA ASN A 238 1.83 21.09 -39.21
C ASN A 238 3.01 21.25 -40.20
N PRO A 239 3.18 20.32 -41.16
CA PRO A 239 4.26 20.41 -42.14
C PRO A 239 4.05 21.65 -43.01
N LYS A 240 4.91 22.66 -42.84
CA LYS A 240 4.92 23.84 -43.72
C LYS A 240 5.42 23.46 -45.10
N LEU A 241 4.76 23.94 -46.15
CA LEU A 241 5.32 23.81 -47.50
C LEU A 241 6.67 24.55 -47.56
N PRO A 242 7.68 23.98 -48.24
CA PRO A 242 8.90 24.71 -48.55
C PRO A 242 8.56 26.00 -49.32
N ALA A 243 9.22 27.11 -48.98
CA ALA A 243 8.95 28.41 -49.61
C ALA A 243 9.30 28.45 -51.11
N ASP A 244 10.18 27.56 -51.57
CA ASP A 244 10.71 27.51 -52.94
C ASP A 244 9.99 26.50 -53.85
N PHE A 245 8.68 26.30 -53.64
CA PHE A 245 7.92 25.27 -54.34
C PHE A 245 7.55 25.68 -55.78
N ASN A 246 8.42 25.38 -56.75
CA ASN A 246 8.22 25.66 -58.19
C ASN A 246 7.59 24.49 -59.00
N LEU A 247 7.15 23.41 -58.35
CA LEU A 247 6.51 22.29 -59.06
C LEU A 247 5.04 22.60 -59.41
N PRO A 248 4.53 22.11 -60.56
CA PRO A 248 3.11 22.16 -60.85
C PRO A 248 2.30 21.40 -59.79
N ILE A 249 1.23 22.05 -59.31
CA ILE A 249 0.31 21.55 -58.27
C ILE A 249 -0.06 20.05 -58.42
N PRO A 250 -0.43 19.53 -59.62
CA PRO A 250 -0.85 18.13 -59.75
C PRO A 250 0.24 17.13 -59.40
N ASP A 251 1.52 17.45 -59.63
CA ASP A 251 2.62 16.54 -59.33
C ASP A 251 2.93 16.53 -57.83
N PHE A 252 2.81 17.68 -57.17
CA PHE A 252 2.95 17.77 -55.71
C PHE A 252 1.86 16.99 -54.98
N GLN A 253 0.61 17.09 -55.44
CA GLN A 253 -0.51 16.34 -54.87
C GLN A 253 -0.24 14.83 -54.94
N LYS A 254 0.19 14.32 -56.10
CA LYS A 254 0.52 12.89 -56.26
C LYS A 254 1.59 12.44 -55.28
N VAL A 255 2.71 13.16 -55.20
CA VAL A 255 3.82 12.81 -54.29
C VAL A 255 3.38 12.87 -52.83
N THR A 256 2.57 13.86 -52.46
CA THR A 256 2.08 14.03 -51.08
C THR A 256 1.10 12.93 -50.70
N ILE A 257 0.15 12.60 -51.58
CA ILE A 257 -0.82 11.52 -51.37
C ILE A 257 -0.10 10.17 -51.26
N GLU A 258 0.87 9.92 -52.14
CA GLU A 258 1.66 8.68 -52.10
C GLU A 258 2.40 8.54 -50.77
N ARG A 259 3.10 9.59 -50.32
CA ARG A 259 3.77 9.60 -49.00
C ARG A 259 2.78 9.41 -47.85
N LEU A 260 1.64 10.12 -47.86
CA LEU A 260 0.61 9.96 -46.83
C LEU A 260 0.05 8.53 -46.81
N SER A 261 -0.15 7.92 -47.97
CA SER A 261 -0.66 6.55 -48.07
C SER A 261 0.35 5.53 -47.55
N GLN A 262 1.64 5.75 -47.82
CA GLN A 262 2.73 4.94 -47.29
C GLN A 262 2.84 5.11 -45.78
N ASP A 263 2.77 6.33 -45.26
CA ASP A 263 2.79 6.59 -43.82
C ASP A 263 1.57 6.00 -43.11
N LEU A 264 0.38 6.09 -43.70
CA LEU A 264 -0.84 5.52 -43.15
C LEU A 264 -0.76 3.99 -43.12
N SER A 265 -0.30 3.35 -44.20
CA SER A 265 -0.12 1.89 -44.26
C SER A 265 0.94 1.41 -43.26
N ASN A 266 2.08 2.11 -43.17
CA ASN A 266 3.12 1.85 -42.18
C ASN A 266 2.61 2.02 -40.75
N GLN A 267 1.87 3.09 -40.45
CA GLN A 267 1.29 3.30 -39.13
C GLN A 267 0.25 2.23 -38.80
N LYS A 268 -0.61 1.86 -39.74
CA LYS A 268 -1.60 0.78 -39.55
C LYS A 268 -0.92 -0.57 -39.30
N GLN A 269 0.15 -0.88 -40.04
CA GLN A 269 0.93 -2.09 -39.85
C GLN A 269 1.67 -2.08 -38.51
N GLN A 270 2.37 -0.99 -38.16
CA GLN A 270 3.04 -0.85 -36.87
C GLN A 270 2.05 -0.91 -35.70
N GLN A 271 0.88 -0.30 -35.84
CA GLN A 271 -0.17 -0.34 -34.82
C GLN A 271 -0.71 -1.75 -34.64
N SER A 272 -1.04 -2.46 -35.72
CA SER A 272 -1.51 -3.85 -35.63
C SER A 272 -0.46 -4.78 -35.01
N GLN A 273 0.83 -4.58 -35.35
CA GLN A 273 1.94 -5.28 -34.72
C GLN A 273 2.10 -4.93 -33.23
N ARG A 274 2.01 -3.65 -32.86
CA ARG A 274 2.07 -3.20 -31.45
C ARG A 274 0.92 -3.78 -30.64
N ILE A 275 -0.31 -3.75 -31.16
CA ILE A 275 -1.48 -4.34 -30.50
C ILE A 275 -1.28 -5.84 -30.34
N ARG A 276 -0.82 -6.54 -31.38
CA ARG A 276 -0.58 -7.99 -31.31
C ARG A 276 0.50 -8.34 -30.28
N ASN A 277 1.66 -7.69 -30.36
CA ASN A 277 2.77 -7.94 -29.45
C ASN A 277 2.38 -7.63 -28.01
N ARG A 278 1.67 -6.51 -27.79
CA ARG A 278 1.15 -6.14 -26.47
C ARG A 278 0.13 -7.16 -25.94
N ARG A 279 -0.80 -7.63 -26.78
CA ARG A 279 -1.76 -8.67 -26.38
C ARG A 279 -1.06 -9.96 -25.98
N LEU A 280 -0.01 -10.37 -26.70
CA LEU A 280 0.75 -11.58 -26.36
C LEU A 280 1.54 -11.42 -25.06
N THR A 281 2.22 -10.29 -24.87
CA THR A 281 2.96 -10.04 -23.61
C THR A 281 1.99 -9.92 -22.44
N ASP A 282 0.90 -9.20 -22.59
CA ASP A 282 -0.09 -8.97 -21.54
C ASP A 282 -0.83 -10.27 -21.20
N ALA A 283 -1.18 -11.09 -22.20
CA ALA A 283 -1.77 -12.41 -21.97
C ALA A 283 -0.80 -13.35 -21.26
N SER A 284 0.48 -13.37 -21.66
CA SER A 284 1.49 -14.21 -20.99
C SER A 284 1.68 -13.80 -19.53
N ASN A 285 1.69 -12.51 -19.25
CA ASN A 285 1.78 -11.97 -17.90
C ASN A 285 0.51 -12.26 -17.10
N LEU A 286 -0.68 -12.19 -17.73
CA LEU A 286 -1.94 -12.55 -17.10
C LEU A 286 -1.93 -14.01 -16.66
N VAL A 287 -1.49 -14.94 -17.52
CA VAL A 287 -1.41 -16.37 -17.18
C VAL A 287 -0.41 -16.58 -16.03
N LYS A 288 0.80 -16.02 -16.13
CA LYS A 288 1.81 -16.13 -15.07
C LYS A 288 1.29 -15.61 -13.73
N ASN A 289 0.66 -14.44 -13.72
CA ASN A 289 0.11 -13.83 -12.52
C ASN A 289 -1.12 -14.58 -11.99
N SER A 290 -1.94 -15.15 -12.86
CA SER A 290 -3.09 -15.97 -12.46
C SER A 290 -2.66 -17.27 -11.78
N VAL A 291 -1.66 -17.97 -12.35
CA VAL A 291 -1.08 -19.17 -11.71
C VAL A 291 -0.47 -18.81 -10.37
N LEU A 292 0.32 -17.74 -10.32
CA LEU A 292 0.95 -17.29 -9.08
C LEU A 292 -0.10 -16.89 -8.03
N GLY A 293 -1.18 -16.20 -8.42
CA GLY A 293 -2.31 -15.86 -7.55
C GLY A 293 -3.07 -17.06 -7.03
N ALA A 294 -3.32 -18.06 -7.87
CA ALA A 294 -3.91 -19.32 -7.45
C ALA A 294 -3.03 -20.01 -6.39
N LEU A 295 -1.72 -20.15 -6.65
CA LEU A 295 -0.76 -20.73 -5.71
C LEU A 295 -0.71 -19.96 -4.39
N LEU A 296 -0.66 -18.62 -4.43
CA LEU A 296 -0.70 -17.76 -3.25
C LEU A 296 -1.99 -17.96 -2.45
N SER A 297 -3.14 -18.02 -3.12
CA SER A 297 -4.43 -18.18 -2.46
C SER A 297 -4.53 -19.53 -1.74
N VAL A 298 -4.02 -20.61 -2.36
CA VAL A 298 -3.93 -21.95 -1.77
C VAL A 298 -2.98 -21.92 -0.59
N PHE A 299 -1.82 -21.27 -0.71
CA PHE A 299 -0.87 -21.14 0.39
C PHE A 299 -1.48 -20.40 1.58
N PHE A 300 -2.13 -19.25 1.37
CA PHE A 300 -2.77 -18.49 2.44
C PHE A 300 -3.95 -19.25 3.06
N ALA A 301 -4.70 -20.01 2.26
CA ALA A 301 -5.75 -20.90 2.75
C ALA A 301 -5.17 -22.04 3.61
N ALA A 302 -4.08 -22.67 3.15
CA ALA A 302 -3.37 -23.70 3.89
C ALA A 302 -2.81 -23.16 5.21
N ALA A 303 -2.15 -22.00 5.18
CA ALA A 303 -1.65 -21.31 6.38
C ALA A 303 -2.77 -20.99 7.38
N ALA A 304 -3.96 -20.64 6.90
CA ALA A 304 -5.14 -20.43 7.75
C ALA A 304 -5.75 -21.75 8.28
N ALA A 305 -5.57 -22.85 7.55
CA ALA A 305 -6.09 -24.18 7.87
C ALA A 305 -5.21 -24.99 8.82
N VAL A 306 -3.89 -24.71 8.88
CA VAL A 306 -2.97 -25.40 9.81
C VAL A 306 -3.57 -25.40 11.21
N PRO A 307 -3.98 -26.57 11.75
CA PRO A 307 -4.56 -26.67 13.06
C PRO A 307 -3.43 -26.47 14.05
N ILE A 308 -3.18 -25.21 14.41
CA ILE A 308 -2.38 -24.91 15.59
C ILE A 308 -3.14 -25.58 16.72
N ARG A 309 -2.59 -26.70 17.22
CA ARG A 309 -3.06 -27.40 18.42
C ARG A 309 -2.98 -26.39 19.55
N THR A 310 -3.99 -25.54 19.64
CA THR A 310 -4.27 -24.82 20.86
C THR A 310 -4.54 -25.94 21.85
N PRO A 311 -3.76 -26.10 22.93
CA PRO A 311 -4.08 -27.05 23.98
C PRO A 311 -5.56 -26.82 24.26
N SER A 312 -6.37 -27.86 24.01
CA SER A 312 -7.81 -27.74 23.97
C SER A 312 -8.22 -27.10 25.28
N LEU A 313 -8.49 -25.80 25.26
CA LEU A 313 -9.17 -25.16 26.36
C LEU A 313 -10.41 -26.04 26.52
N PRO A 314 -10.60 -26.67 27.70
CA PRO A 314 -11.63 -27.68 27.90
C PRO A 314 -12.87 -27.14 27.24
N ARG A 315 -13.36 -27.84 26.20
CA ARG A 315 -14.44 -27.38 25.33
C ARG A 315 -15.54 -26.87 26.25
N LEU A 316 -15.59 -25.55 26.43
CA LEU A 316 -16.68 -24.89 27.11
C LEU A 316 -17.85 -25.20 26.19
N LYS A 317 -18.66 -26.18 26.62
CA LYS A 317 -19.80 -26.73 25.89
C LYS A 317 -20.45 -25.58 25.13
N ALA A 318 -20.57 -25.72 23.81
CA ALA A 318 -20.90 -24.68 22.85
C ALA A 318 -22.29 -24.01 23.05
N GLY A 319 -22.96 -24.25 24.18
CA GLY A 319 -24.16 -23.54 24.64
C GLY A 319 -23.95 -22.60 25.84
N GLN A 320 -22.77 -22.53 26.46
CA GLN A 320 -22.49 -21.62 27.59
C GLN A 320 -21.66 -20.33 27.32
N PRO A 321 -20.99 -20.11 26.17
CA PRO A 321 -20.14 -18.92 26.05
C PRO A 321 -20.97 -17.63 26.01
N PHE A 322 -22.21 -17.65 25.51
CA PHE A 322 -23.06 -16.46 25.53
C PHE A 322 -23.61 -16.11 26.91
N ARG A 323 -23.89 -17.09 27.79
CA ARG A 323 -24.32 -16.79 29.17
C ARG A 323 -23.17 -16.20 29.98
N THR A 324 -21.99 -16.81 29.91
CA THR A 324 -20.80 -16.30 30.62
C THR A 324 -20.28 -14.98 30.03
N LEU A 325 -20.39 -14.75 28.71
CA LEU A 325 -20.05 -13.46 28.11
C LEU A 325 -21.08 -12.39 28.50
N ARG A 326 -22.37 -12.74 28.58
CA ARG A 326 -23.42 -11.82 29.05
C ARG A 326 -23.22 -11.47 30.52
N GLU A 327 -22.92 -12.43 31.37
CA GLU A 327 -22.56 -12.21 32.78
C GLU A 327 -21.26 -11.39 32.92
N ALA A 328 -20.24 -11.64 32.09
CA ALA A 328 -19.00 -10.86 32.09
C ALA A 328 -19.22 -9.42 31.59
N LEU A 329 -20.11 -9.22 30.62
CA LEU A 329 -20.51 -7.90 30.15
C LEU A 329 -21.39 -7.16 31.16
N GLU A 330 -22.30 -7.85 31.84
CA GLU A 330 -23.10 -7.30 32.94
C GLU A 330 -22.23 -6.91 34.12
N LYS A 331 -21.23 -7.74 34.48
CA LYS A 331 -20.23 -7.41 35.50
C LYS A 331 -19.35 -6.22 35.10
N ARG A 332 -19.08 -6.04 33.80
CA ARG A 332 -18.39 -4.84 33.29
C ARG A 332 -19.29 -3.60 33.28
N ARG A 333 -20.59 -3.74 33.00
CA ARG A 333 -21.57 -2.66 33.11
C ARG A 333 -21.73 -2.22 34.56
N SER A 334 -21.92 -3.14 35.50
CA SER A 334 -22.05 -2.80 36.93
C SER A 334 -20.78 -2.16 37.49
N LYS A 335 -19.58 -2.60 37.05
CA LYS A 335 -18.32 -1.95 37.41
C LYS A 335 -18.22 -0.53 36.86
N ARG A 336 -18.71 -0.28 35.64
CA ARG A 336 -18.80 1.08 35.06
C ARG A 336 -19.75 1.96 35.88
N ASP A 337 -20.92 1.44 36.23
CA ASP A 337 -21.91 2.19 37.03
C ASP A 337 -21.36 2.51 38.43
N HIS A 338 -20.62 1.57 39.05
CA HIS A 338 -19.95 1.81 40.32
C HIS A 338 -18.85 2.88 40.21
N LEU A 339 -18.05 2.84 39.13
CA LEU A 339 -17.03 3.85 38.87
C LEU A 339 -17.64 5.23 38.57
N GLU A 340 -18.80 5.28 37.90
CA GLU A 340 -19.56 6.51 37.70
C GLU A 340 -20.10 7.06 39.02
N LYS A 341 -20.64 6.21 39.91
CA LYS A 341 -21.06 6.64 41.25
C LYS A 341 -19.88 7.25 42.02
N LEU A 342 -18.71 6.61 42.01
CA LEU A 342 -17.50 7.15 42.63
C LEU A 342 -17.08 8.49 42.01
N ARG A 343 -17.14 8.63 40.67
CA ARG A 343 -16.86 9.90 39.99
C ARG A 343 -17.87 10.99 40.35
N ARG A 344 -19.16 10.66 40.53
CA ARG A 344 -20.19 11.62 40.97
C ARG A 344 -19.91 12.10 42.39
N HIS A 345 -19.54 11.20 43.31
CA HIS A 345 -19.14 11.58 44.67
C HIS A 345 -17.88 12.45 44.69
N ALA A 346 -16.85 12.13 43.90
CA ALA A 346 -15.65 12.95 43.79
C ALA A 346 -15.96 14.36 43.25
N ARG A 347 -16.80 14.47 42.21
CA ARG A 347 -17.26 15.78 41.69
C ARG A 347 -18.06 16.57 42.72
N GLN A 348 -18.89 15.89 43.52
CA GLN A 348 -19.67 16.54 44.56
C GLN A 348 -18.78 17.04 45.71
N GLN A 349 -17.76 16.27 46.11
CA GLN A 349 -16.75 16.72 47.06
C GLN A 349 -15.97 17.93 46.52
N GLN A 350 -15.59 17.91 45.24
CA GLN A 350 -14.88 19.03 44.63
C GLN A 350 -15.75 20.29 44.51
N ARG A 351 -17.06 20.15 44.28
CA ARG A 351 -18.00 21.29 44.36
C ARG A 351 -18.08 21.86 45.78
N ARG A 352 -18.10 21.00 46.81
CA ARG A 352 -18.10 21.45 48.21
C ARG A 352 -16.81 22.16 48.59
N SER A 353 -15.64 21.65 48.17
CA SER A 353 -14.38 22.33 48.42
C SER A 353 -14.32 23.68 47.72
N ASN A 354 -14.79 23.77 46.47
CA ASN A 354 -14.81 25.02 45.71
C ASN A 354 -15.76 26.07 46.31
N LEU A 355 -16.87 25.64 46.92
CA LEU A 355 -17.76 26.55 47.65
C LEU A 355 -17.08 27.10 48.91
N ILE A 356 -16.38 26.25 49.66
CA ILE A 356 -15.66 26.68 50.87
C ILE A 356 -14.54 27.67 50.51
N THR A 357 -13.74 27.36 49.48
CA THR A 357 -12.68 28.28 49.04
C THR A 357 -13.25 29.59 48.50
N GLY A 358 -14.36 29.55 47.76
CA GLY A 358 -15.06 30.75 47.30
C GLY A 358 -15.55 31.64 48.43
N ILE A 359 -16.12 31.05 49.49
CA ILE A 359 -16.57 31.79 50.69
C ILE A 359 -15.37 32.43 51.40
N LEU A 360 -14.27 31.71 51.58
CA LEU A 360 -13.07 32.25 52.22
C LEU A 360 -12.48 33.43 51.44
N GLN A 361 -12.40 33.31 50.10
CA GLN A 361 -11.91 34.38 49.24
C GLN A 361 -12.85 35.60 49.27
N TRP A 362 -14.16 35.38 49.34
CA TRP A 362 -15.13 36.47 49.48
C TRP A 362 -14.99 37.21 50.82
N ILE A 363 -14.74 36.49 51.92
CA ILE A 363 -14.47 37.09 53.23
C ILE A 363 -13.19 37.93 53.19
N GLU A 364 -12.12 37.40 52.60
CA GLU A 364 -10.83 38.09 52.51
C GLU A 364 -10.91 39.36 51.66
N THR A 365 -11.56 39.28 50.49
CA THR A 365 -11.79 40.44 49.63
C THR A 365 -12.68 41.47 50.31
N GLY A 366 -13.71 41.05 51.04
CA GLY A 366 -14.56 41.92 51.85
C GLY A 366 -13.78 42.67 52.95
N GLN A 367 -12.87 41.99 53.65
CA GLN A 367 -12.02 42.63 54.67
C GLN A 367 -11.03 43.62 54.04
N SER A 368 -10.45 43.29 52.89
CA SER A 368 -9.52 44.18 52.19
C SER A 368 -10.20 45.49 51.77
N GLN A 369 -11.45 45.43 51.30
CA GLN A 369 -12.22 46.63 50.95
C GLN A 369 -12.55 47.48 52.18
N ARG A 370 -12.90 46.87 53.32
CA ARG A 370 -13.14 47.60 54.57
C ARG A 370 -11.88 48.31 55.06
N ARG A 371 -10.71 47.65 54.98
CA ARG A 371 -9.41 48.27 55.32
C ARG A 371 -9.08 49.44 54.40
N ARG A 372 -9.29 49.30 53.09
CA ARG A 372 -9.09 50.41 52.12
C ARG A 372 -10.01 51.59 52.40
N LYS A 373 -11.30 51.34 52.70
CA LYS A 373 -12.25 52.40 53.08
C LYS A 373 -11.87 53.07 54.39
N ALA A 374 -11.40 52.32 55.40
CA ALA A 374 -10.94 52.88 56.66
C ALA A 374 -9.67 53.75 56.47
N HIS A 375 -8.70 53.28 55.69
CA HIS A 375 -7.48 54.03 55.37
C HIS A 375 -7.78 55.31 54.58
N ALA A 376 -8.70 55.24 53.61
CA ALA A 376 -9.14 56.42 52.87
C ALA A 376 -9.77 57.48 53.78
N ARG A 377 -10.60 57.07 54.75
CA ARG A 377 -11.17 57.97 55.77
C ARG A 377 -10.11 58.57 56.68
N GLN A 378 -9.08 57.80 57.06
CA GLN A 378 -7.96 58.32 57.85
C GLN A 378 -7.16 59.38 57.09
N LEU A 379 -6.86 59.15 55.81
CA LEU A 379 -6.20 60.14 54.95
C LEU A 379 -7.05 61.41 54.78
N GLU A 380 -8.36 61.26 54.62
CA GLU A 380 -9.27 62.41 54.54
C GLU A 380 -9.28 63.21 55.86
N ASN A 381 -9.33 62.52 57.00
CA ASN A 381 -9.26 63.17 58.31
C ASN A 381 -7.91 63.88 58.53
N GLN A 382 -6.79 63.28 58.11
CA GLN A 382 -5.48 63.93 58.16
C GLN A 382 -5.43 65.18 57.28
N ARG A 383 -5.98 65.12 56.06
CA ARG A 383 -6.10 66.30 55.19
C ARG A 383 -6.96 67.40 55.82
N ARG A 384 -8.07 67.05 56.47
CA ARG A 384 -8.92 68.02 57.20
C ARG A 384 -8.18 68.65 58.39
N GLN A 385 -7.34 67.89 59.10
CA GLN A 385 -6.52 68.43 60.19
C GLN A 385 -5.42 69.37 59.67
N GLN A 386 -4.74 69.00 58.58
CA GLN A 386 -3.74 69.87 57.94
C GLN A 386 -4.38 71.16 57.37
N GLY A 387 -5.57 71.05 56.78
CA GLY A 387 -6.33 72.23 56.30
C GLY A 387 -6.72 73.19 57.42
N LYS A 388 -7.04 72.70 58.62
CA LYS A 388 -7.32 73.56 59.79
C LYS A 388 -6.07 74.22 60.38
N ALA A 389 -4.90 73.58 60.28
CA ALA A 389 -3.64 74.16 60.76
C ALA A 389 -3.07 75.22 59.81
N GLY A 390 -3.42 75.16 58.51
CA GLY A 390 -2.94 76.09 57.49
C GLY A 390 -3.85 77.29 57.22
N GLN A 391 -4.90 77.50 58.01
CA GLN A 391 -5.76 78.67 57.85
C GLN A 391 -5.14 79.83 58.65
N PRO A 392 -4.46 80.80 58.00
CA PRO A 392 -3.96 81.97 58.70
C PRO A 392 -5.15 82.60 59.41
N ARG A 393 -4.99 82.86 60.72
CA ARG A 393 -5.90 83.72 61.47
C ARG A 393 -6.06 84.97 60.62
N ARG A 394 -7.22 85.09 59.98
CA ARG A 394 -7.56 86.27 59.21
C ARG A 394 -7.70 87.34 60.27
N ASP A 395 -6.61 88.09 60.43
CA ASP A 395 -6.51 89.18 61.37
C ASP A 395 -7.74 90.04 61.20
N GLY A 396 -8.53 90.05 62.27
CA GLY A 396 -9.62 91.00 62.43
C GLY A 396 -8.98 92.36 62.49
N ASP A 397 -9.02 93.03 61.34
CA ASP A 397 -9.14 94.46 61.23
C ASP A 397 -10.13 94.95 62.30
N ARG A 398 -9.58 95.57 63.35
CA ARG A 398 -10.34 96.46 64.22
C ARG A 398 -9.47 97.65 64.57
N SER A 399 -9.63 98.67 63.73
CA SER A 399 -9.28 100.05 64.05
C SER A 399 -9.95 100.52 65.34
N ARG A 400 -9.16 101.27 66.13
CA ARG A 400 -9.50 102.13 67.29
C ARG A 400 -9.51 101.51 68.68
#